data_AF-A0A087M6W2-F1
#
_entry.id   AF-A0A087M6W2-F1
#
_cell.length_a   1.000
_cell.length_b   1.000
_cell.length_c   1.000
_cell.angle_alpha   90.00
_cell.angle_beta   90.00
_cell.angle_gamma   90.00
#
_symmetry.space_group_name_H-M   'P 1'
#
loop_
_entity.id
_entity.type
_entity.pdbx_description
1 polymer ?
#
loop_
_entity_poly.entity_id
_entity_poly.type
_entity_poly.pdbx_seq_one_letter_code
_entity_poly.pdbx_strand_id
1 'polypeptide(L)'
;MTDPMDIEQNCVSQKTEIVREVRIRLPDVIVLDLKLQAHMEGTTMNALIAGYIDEGLKKAGRPGVFSRATRFSDYLRRKGGYNSAAANRAQDDGNFT
;
A
#
# COMPACT_ATOMS: atom_id res chain seq x y z
N MET A 1 20.35 -43.34 -17.92
CA MET A 1 20.75 -41.99 -18.34
C MET A 1 19.65 -41.44 -19.22
N THR A 2 18.80 -40.59 -18.65
CA THR A 2 18.00 -39.55 -19.32
C THR A 2 17.57 -38.60 -18.21
N ASP A 3 18.05 -37.36 -18.32
CA ASP A 3 17.85 -36.23 -17.40
C ASP A 3 16.42 -35.66 -17.46
N PRO A 4 16.03 -34.84 -16.46
CA PRO A 4 14.67 -34.48 -16.11
C PRO A 4 14.19 -33.23 -16.86
N MET A 5 12.92 -33.17 -17.24
CA MET A 5 12.27 -31.94 -17.68
C MET A 5 10.82 -31.87 -17.21
N ASP A 6 10.35 -30.63 -17.08
CA ASP A 6 8.99 -30.14 -16.83
C ASP A 6 8.61 -30.01 -15.35
N ILE A 7 9.01 -28.91 -14.70
CA ILE A 7 8.43 -27.55 -14.80
C ILE A 7 7.00 -27.53 -14.26
N GLU A 8 6.88 -27.30 -12.95
CA GLU A 8 5.82 -26.44 -12.41
C GLU A 8 6.45 -25.51 -11.37
N GLN A 9 7.34 -24.63 -11.85
CA GLN A 9 7.52 -23.35 -11.19
C GLN A 9 6.16 -22.66 -11.26
N ASN A 10 5.41 -22.77 -10.17
CA ASN A 10 4.21 -22.01 -9.88
C ASN A 10 4.66 -20.55 -9.74
N CYS A 11 4.88 -19.92 -10.90
CA CYS A 11 5.18 -18.52 -11.04
C CYS A 11 3.89 -17.80 -10.69
N VAL A 12 3.69 -17.62 -9.39
CA VAL A 12 2.69 -16.73 -8.83
C VAL A 12 2.95 -15.40 -9.49
N SER A 13 2.19 -15.15 -10.56
CA SER A 13 2.22 -13.90 -11.29
C SER A 13 1.80 -12.85 -10.28
N GLN A 14 2.80 -12.22 -9.64
CA GLN A 14 2.62 -11.08 -8.77
C GLN A 14 2.09 -9.99 -9.68
N LYS A 15 0.77 -9.98 -9.86
CA LYS A 15 0.02 -8.99 -10.61
C LYS A 15 0.35 -7.67 -9.94
N THR A 16 1.36 -7.00 -10.48
CA THR A 16 1.92 -5.79 -9.91
C THR A 16 0.78 -4.80 -9.96
N GLU A 17 0.27 -4.43 -8.81
CA GLU A 17 -0.88 -3.56 -8.69
C GLU A 17 -0.49 -2.23 -9.33
N ILE A 18 -1.04 -1.93 -10.52
CA ILE A 18 -0.67 -0.74 -11.29
C ILE A 18 -1.27 0.47 -10.58
N VAL A 19 -0.52 1.02 -9.62
CA VAL A 19 -0.86 2.27 -8.95
C VAL A 19 -0.62 3.42 -9.93
N ARG A 20 -1.67 4.23 -10.18
CA ARG A 20 -1.55 5.47 -10.95
C ARG A 20 -1.71 6.66 -10.03
N GLU A 21 -0.88 7.68 -10.24
CA GLU A 21 -0.97 8.95 -9.53
C GLU A 21 -2.09 9.82 -10.14
N VAL A 22 -2.92 10.42 -9.27
CA VAL A 22 -3.98 11.35 -9.67
C VAL A 22 -3.74 12.67 -8.95
N ARG A 23 -3.70 13.77 -9.70
CA ARG A 23 -3.60 15.13 -9.15
C ARG A 23 -5.00 15.69 -8.90
N ILE A 24 -5.31 16.03 -7.66
CA ILE A 24 -6.56 16.67 -7.25
C ILE A 24 -6.27 18.13 -6.92
N ARG A 25 -7.04 19.06 -7.48
CA ARG A 25 -6.97 20.49 -7.14
C ARG A 25 -8.01 20.79 -6.07
N LEU A 26 -7.58 21.39 -4.97
CA LEU A 26 -8.42 21.77 -3.83
C LEU A 26 -8.12 23.22 -3.43
N PRO A 27 -9.09 23.96 -2.87
CA PRO A 27 -8.83 25.25 -2.25
C PRO A 27 -7.83 25.13 -1.10
N ASP A 28 -6.98 26.15 -0.91
CA ASP A 28 -5.90 26.13 0.09
C ASP A 28 -6.41 25.86 1.51
N VAL A 29 -7.55 26.45 1.88
CA VAL A 29 -8.18 26.22 3.19
C VAL A 29 -8.48 24.74 3.43
N ILE A 30 -8.97 24.03 2.41
CA ILE A 30 -9.28 22.61 2.51
C ILE A 30 -8.00 21.78 2.61
N VAL A 31 -6.95 22.17 1.88
CA VAL A 31 -5.65 21.50 1.98
C VAL A 31 -5.06 21.62 3.39
N LEU A 32 -5.21 22.79 4.02
CA LEU A 32 -4.77 23.01 5.41
C LEU A 32 -5.54 22.13 6.39
N ASP A 33 -6.87 22.10 6.28
CA ASP A 33 -7.72 21.28 7.14
C ASP A 33 -7.39 19.79 7.02
N LEU A 34 -7.21 19.29 5.81
CA LEU A 34 -6.83 17.89 5.56
C LEU A 34 -5.45 17.55 6.14
N LYS A 35 -4.48 18.48 6.07
CA LYS A 35 -3.16 18.29 6.68
C LYS A 35 -3.24 18.25 8.20
N LEU A 36 -3.99 19.15 8.80
CA LEU A 36 -4.18 19.21 10.25
C LEU A 36 -4.85 17.93 10.75
N GLN A 37 -5.95 17.52 10.10
CA GLN A 37 -6.66 16.30 10.47
C GLN A 37 -5.77 15.06 10.32
N ALA A 38 -5.06 14.91 9.20
CA ALA A 38 -4.14 13.80 9.01
C ALA A 38 -3.05 13.78 10.09
N HIS A 39 -2.56 14.95 10.52
CA HIS A 39 -1.64 15.03 11.64
C HIS A 39 -2.28 14.55 12.95
N MET A 40 -3.48 15.04 13.29
CA MET A 40 -4.18 14.66 14.52
C MET A 40 -4.46 13.16 14.59
N GLU A 41 -4.78 12.54 13.45
CA GLU A 41 -5.03 11.11 13.32
C GLU A 41 -3.74 10.27 13.19
N GLY A 42 -2.57 10.89 13.20
CA GLY A 42 -1.28 10.20 13.09
C GLY A 42 -1.05 9.54 11.73
N THR A 43 -1.73 10.00 10.68
CA THR A 43 -1.72 9.42 9.33
C THR A 43 -1.13 10.37 8.29
N THR A 44 -1.13 9.98 7.02
CA THR A 44 -0.73 10.85 5.90
C THR A 44 -1.96 11.48 5.24
N MET A 45 -1.80 12.65 4.61
CA MET A 45 -2.89 13.29 3.89
C MET A 45 -3.46 12.39 2.78
N ASN A 46 -2.58 11.63 2.10
CA ASN A 46 -3.00 10.68 1.07
C ASN A 46 -3.86 9.55 1.66
N ALA A 47 -3.49 9.04 2.84
CA ALA A 47 -4.28 8.01 3.54
C ALA A 47 -5.66 8.51 3.91
N LEU A 48 -5.73 9.71 4.46
CA LEU A 48 -6.98 10.35 4.83
C LEU A 48 -7.88 10.53 3.60
N ILE A 49 -7.33 11.07 2.49
CA ILE A 49 -8.07 11.24 1.23
C ILE A 49 -8.54 9.89 0.67
N ALA A 50 -7.70 8.86 0.69
CA ALA A 50 -8.07 7.54 0.24
C ALA A 50 -9.20 6.93 1.10
N GLY A 51 -9.20 7.18 2.41
CA GLY A 51 -10.30 6.83 3.32
C GLY A 51 -11.61 7.49 2.92
N TYR A 52 -11.58 8.80 2.66
CA TYR A 52 -12.77 9.52 2.18
C TYR A 52 -13.30 8.99 0.83
N ILE A 53 -12.41 8.65 -0.10
CA ILE A 53 -12.79 8.05 -1.38
C ILE A 53 -13.40 6.66 -1.17
N ASP A 54 -12.79 5.83 -0.31
CA ASP A 54 -13.28 4.49 0.02
C ASP A 54 -14.70 4.53 0.62
N GLU A 55 -14.93 5.42 1.58
CA GLU A 55 -16.25 5.65 2.16
C GLU A 55 -17.26 6.17 1.12
N GLY A 56 -16.85 7.11 0.27
CA GLY A 56 -17.69 7.65 -0.79
C GLY A 56 -18.13 6.56 -1.78
N LEU A 57 -17.22 5.66 -2.16
CA LEU A 57 -17.54 4.51 -3.02
C LEU A 57 -18.51 3.54 -2.34
N LYS A 58 -18.26 3.20 -1.07
CA LYS A 58 -19.14 2.32 -0.30
C LYS A 58 -20.55 2.89 -0.17
N LYS A 59 -20.67 4.18 0.15
CA LYS A 59 -21.96 4.90 0.22
C LYS A 59 -22.70 4.90 -1.13
N ALA A 60 -21.97 4.91 -2.24
CA ALA A 60 -22.52 4.79 -3.58
C ALA A 60 -22.82 3.34 -4.02
N GLY A 61 -22.75 2.35 -3.12
CA GLY A 61 -22.98 0.93 -3.42
C GLY A 61 -21.87 0.29 -4.26
N ARG A 62 -20.67 0.89 -4.31
CA ARG A 62 -19.52 0.38 -5.07
C ARG A 62 -18.50 -0.27 -4.14
N PRO A 63 -17.74 -1.27 -4.63
CA PRO A 63 -16.59 -1.79 -3.90
C PRO A 63 -15.58 -0.68 -3.63
N GLY A 64 -15.21 -0.50 -2.36
CA GLY A 64 -14.25 0.52 -1.92
C GLY A 64 -12.83 0.28 -2.42
N VAL A 65 -11.97 1.30 -2.29
CA VAL A 65 -10.57 1.25 -2.73
C VAL A 65 -9.82 0.09 -2.06
N PHE A 66 -10.00 -0.09 -0.75
CA PHE A 66 -9.26 -1.12 -0.01
C PHE A 66 -9.73 -2.54 -0.30
N SER A 67 -10.97 -2.70 -0.77
CA SER A 67 -11.48 -4.01 -1.22
C SER A 67 -10.86 -4.46 -2.55
N ARG A 68 -10.45 -3.49 -3.38
CA ARG A 68 -9.83 -3.75 -4.68
C ARG A 68 -8.31 -3.85 -4.59
N ALA A 69 -7.73 -3.19 -3.60
CA ALA A 69 -6.30 -3.08 -3.42
C ALA A 69 -5.90 -3.22 -1.95
N THR A 70 -5.89 -4.46 -1.45
CA THR A 70 -5.69 -4.74 -0.02
C THR A 70 -4.36 -4.18 0.50
N ARG A 71 -3.30 -4.23 -0.33
CA ARG A 71 -1.95 -3.72 -0.01
C ARG A 71 -1.84 -2.19 -0.08
N PHE A 72 -2.82 -1.51 -0.69
CA PHE A 72 -2.83 -0.05 -0.78
C PHE A 72 -3.01 0.60 0.60
N SER A 73 -3.67 -0.09 1.52
CA SER A 73 -3.79 0.35 2.92
C SER A 73 -2.42 0.49 3.62
N ASP A 74 -1.49 -0.43 3.33
CA ASP A 74 -0.12 -0.40 3.88
C ASP A 74 0.73 0.73 3.28
N TYR A 75 0.50 1.05 2.00
CA TYR A 75 1.15 2.19 1.32
C TYR A 75 0.78 3.52 1.98
N LEU A 76 -0.46 3.65 2.45
CA LEU A 76 -1.00 4.90 2.97
C LEU A 76 -0.65 5.15 4.46
N ARG A 77 -0.50 4.09 5.25
CA ARG A 77 -0.28 4.15 6.71
C ARG A 77 1.07 4.75 7.16
N ARG A 78 2.09 4.84 6.30
CA ARG A 78 3.45 5.16 6.76
C ARG A 78 3.74 6.67 6.75
N LYS A 79 3.60 7.32 7.91
CA LYS A 79 4.35 8.55 8.24
C LYS A 79 5.82 8.18 8.47
N GLY A 80 6.62 8.21 7.42
CA GLY A 80 8.04 7.83 7.48
C GLY A 80 8.30 6.68 6.53
N GLY A 81 9.11 6.95 5.52
CA GLY A 81 9.43 6.02 4.44
C GLY A 81 9.89 4.66 4.94
N TYR A 82 9.80 3.70 4.03
CA TYR A 82 10.58 2.46 4.03
C TYR A 82 11.81 2.52 4.96
N ASN A 83 11.69 1.99 6.18
CA ASN A 83 12.85 1.41 6.83
C ASN A 83 13.15 0.10 6.10
N SER A 84 13.77 0.22 4.93
CA SER A 84 14.45 -0.85 4.20
C SER A 84 15.58 -1.50 5.01
N ALA A 85 15.79 -1.08 6.26
CA ALA A 85 16.77 -1.66 7.18
C ALA A 85 16.21 -2.78 8.07
N ALA A 86 14.88 -2.96 8.18
CA ALA A 86 14.30 -4.00 9.06
C ALA A 86 14.04 -5.34 8.36
N ALA A 87 14.03 -5.39 7.02
CA ALA A 87 13.88 -6.64 6.27
C ALA A 87 15.21 -7.39 6.06
N ASN A 88 16.36 -6.80 6.41
CA ASN A 88 17.68 -7.45 6.33
C ASN A 88 18.16 -8.06 7.66
N ARG A 89 17.31 -8.11 8.70
CA ARG A 89 17.65 -8.75 10.00
C ARG A 89 16.89 -10.06 10.27
N ALA A 90 16.32 -10.67 9.24
CA ALA A 90 15.66 -11.96 9.34
C ALA A 90 16.26 -13.01 8.38
N GLN A 91 17.56 -12.90 8.10
CA GLN A 91 18.31 -13.87 7.28
C GLN A 91 19.74 -14.12 7.76
N ASP A 92 20.02 -13.90 9.05
CA ASP A 92 21.26 -14.41 9.67
C ASP A 92 20.94 -15.03 11.03
N ASP A 93 20.19 -16.14 10.97
CA ASP A 93 20.19 -17.17 12.02
C ASP A 93 20.49 -18.48 11.32
N GLY A 94 21.77 -18.86 11.30
CA GLY A 94 22.17 -20.22 10.94
C GLY A 94 23.53 -20.38 10.28
N ASN A 95 24.62 -20.15 11.01
CA ASN A 95 25.75 -21.07 10.87
C ASN A 95 26.39 -21.37 12.23
N PHE A 96 26.09 -22.58 12.69
CA PHE A 96 26.75 -23.28 13.78
C PHE A 96 28.17 -23.63 13.32
N THR A 97 29.19 -23.19 14.06
CA THR A 97 30.52 -23.82 14.09
C THR A 97 31.09 -23.69 15.49
#